data_AF-A0A259DBX9-F1
#
_entry.id   AF-A0A259DBX9-F1
#
_cell.length_a   1.000
_cell.length_b   1.000
_cell.length_c   1.000
_cell.angle_alpha   90.00
_cell.angle_beta   90.00
_cell.angle_gamma   90.00
#
_symmetry.space_group_name_H-M   'P 1'
#
loop_
_entity.id
_entity.type
_entity.pdbx_description
1 polymer ?
#
loop_
_entity_poly.entity_id
_entity_poly.type
_entity_poly.pdbx_seq_one_letter_code
_entity_poly.pdbx_strand_id
1 'polypeptide(L)' 'LKTLIKQTICFVDGAGKQLVMAMEANTALAFKGVAPFTVLAQDLDDVEMYFQGWRVRFPAAGTKQVQLLEVN' A
#
# COMPACT_ATOMS: atom_id res chain seq x y z
N LEU A 1 -27.24 4.29 -0.45
CA LEU A 1 -26.34 3.22 0.02
C LEU A 1 -24.91 3.63 -0.30
N LYS A 2 -24.10 4.03 0.68
CA LYS A 2 -22.65 4.22 0.48
C LYS A 2 -22.04 2.82 0.47
N THR A 3 -21.68 2.31 -0.70
CA THR A 3 -20.94 1.06 -0.80
C THR A 3 -19.61 1.25 -0.07
N LEU A 4 -19.39 0.50 1.01
CA LEU A 4 -18.07 0.34 1.61
C LEU A 4 -17.24 -0.43 0.59
N ILE A 5 -16.51 0.28 -0.27
CA ILE A 5 -15.58 -0.38 -1.19
C ILE A 5 -14.43 -0.90 -0.35
N LYS A 6 -14.32 -2.23 -0.28
CA LYS A 6 -13.22 -2.92 0.37
C LYS A 6 -12.07 -3.02 -0.62
N GLN A 7 -10.95 -2.39 -0.31
CA GLN A 7 -9.72 -2.54 -1.08
C GLN A 7 -8.86 -3.62 -0.45
N THR A 8 -8.44 -4.62 -1.21
CA THR A 8 -7.51 -5.64 -0.73
C THR A 8 -6.08 -5.18 -0.99
N ILE A 9 -5.29 -5.06 0.08
CA ILE A 9 -3.88 -4.67 0.03
C ILE A 9 -3.02 -5.85 0.43
N CYS A 10 -2.01 -6.15 -0.39
CA CYS A 10 -0.93 -7.07 -0.05
C CYS A 10 0.34 -6.28 0.23
N PHE A 11 0.92 -6.48 1.40
CA PHE A 11 2.22 -5.92 1.79
C PHE A 11 3.23 -7.05 1.88
N VAL A 12 4.39 -6.87 1.24
CA VAL A 12 5.52 -7.81 1.28
C VAL A 12 6.76 -7.05 1.73
N ASP A 13 7.44 -7.55 2.76
CA ASP A 13 8.70 -7.00 3.22
C ASP A 13 9.91 -7.69 2.55
N GLY A 14 11.11 -7.15 2.78
CA GLY A 14 12.37 -7.65 2.23
C GLY A 14 12.78 -9.03 2.73
N ALA A 15 12.17 -9.53 3.81
CA ALA A 15 12.34 -10.90 4.30
C ALA A 15 11.34 -11.87 3.64
N GLY A 16 10.45 -11.38 2.77
CA GLY A 16 9.42 -12.17 2.10
C GLY A 16 8.17 -12.38 2.97
N LYS A 17 8.05 -11.71 4.13
CA LYS A 17 6.85 -11.78 4.95
C LYS A 17 5.70 -11.06 4.24
N GLN A 18 4.58 -11.76 4.09
CA GLN A 18 3.39 -11.24 3.42
C GLN A 18 2.27 -10.97 4.42
N LEU A 19 1.57 -9.86 4.24
CA LEU A 19 0.36 -9.49 4.97
C LEU A 19 -0.71 -9.08 3.95
N VAL A 20 -1.85 -9.77 3.95
CA VAL A 20 -3.00 -9.47 3.08
C VAL A 20 -4.13 -8.95 3.95
N MET A 21 -4.66 -7.78 3.61
CA MET A 21 -5.65 -7.08 4.42
C MET A 21 -6.75 -6.50 3.56
N ALA A 22 -7.99 -6.56 4.07
CA ALA A 22 -9.10 -5.79 3.53
C ALA A 22 -9.16 -4.45 4.24
N MET A 23 -9.09 -3.36 3.48
CA MET A 23 -9.18 -1.99 3.95
C MET A 23 -10.54 -1.42 3.57
N GLU A 24 -11.21 -0.81 4.54
CA GLU A 24 -12.49 -0.12 4.33
C GLU A 24 -12.23 1.36 4.03
N ALA A 25 -13.17 2.02 3.37
CA ALA A 25 -13.09 3.46 3.15
C ALA A 25 -12.97 4.23 4.48
N ASN A 26 -12.06 5.20 4.55
CA ASN A 26 -11.77 6.03 5.73
C ASN A 26 -11.14 5.28 6.92
N THR A 27 -10.55 4.10 6.71
CA THR A 27 -9.67 3.48 7.71
C THR A 27 -8.20 3.65 7.33
N ALA A 28 -7.32 3.51 8.31
CA ALA A 28 -5.88 3.57 8.12
C ALA A 28 -5.23 2.33 8.73
N LEU A 29 -4.24 1.80 8.03
CA LEU A 29 -3.42 0.68 8.48
C LEU A 29 -1.95 1.08 8.38
N ALA A 30 -1.13 0.60 9.31
CA ALA A 30 0.30 0.84 9.34
C ALA A 30 1.06 -0.47 9.43
N PHE A 31 2.17 -0.55 8.69
CA PHE A 31 2.98 -1.76 8.57
C PHE A 31 4.42 -1.48 8.95
N LYS A 32 5.07 -2.50 9.50
CA LYS A 32 6.50 -2.50 9.83
C LYS A 32 7.10 -3.81 9.35
N GLY A 33 8.35 -3.76 8.92
CA GLY A 33 9.08 -4.93 8.43
C GLY A 33 10.50 -4.55 8.01
N VAL A 34 11.13 -5.44 7.28
CA VAL A 34 12.48 -5.24 6.72
C VAL A 34 12.36 -4.61 5.32
N ALA A 35 13.13 -3.57 5.01
CA ALA A 35 13.17 -3.00 3.66
C ALA A 35 13.89 -3.96 2.67
N PRO A 36 13.62 -3.90 1.35
CA PRO A 36 12.64 -3.04 0.68
C PRO A 36 11.20 -3.53 0.87
N PHE A 37 10.22 -2.65 0.63
CA PHE A 37 8.81 -2.99 0.78
C PHE A 37 8.12 -3.04 -0.58
N THR A 38 7.24 -4.01 -0.79
CA THR A 38 6.38 -4.06 -1.97
C THR A 38 4.92 -4.01 -1.51
N VAL A 39 4.14 -3.13 -2.12
CA VAL A 39 2.70 -3.04 -1.88
C VAL A 39 1.97 -3.34 -3.17
N LEU A 40 0.94 -4.20 -3.09
CA LEU A 40 0.10 -4.58 -4.22
C LEU A 40 -1.38 -4.34 -3.92
N ALA A 41 -2.12 -3.85 -4.90
CA ALA A 41 -3.59 -3.72 -4.90
C ALA A 41 -4.11 -3.69 -6.35
N GLN A 42 -5.43 -3.71 -6.58
CA GLN A 42 -5.96 -3.50 -7.93
C GLN A 42 -5.82 -2.05 -8.40
N ASP A 43 -6.03 -1.10 -7.49
CA ASP A 43 -6.01 0.35 -7.77
C ASP A 43 -5.32 1.07 -6.60
N LEU A 44 -3.99 1.14 -6.60
CA LEU A 44 -3.24 1.80 -5.51
C LEU A 44 -3.47 3.32 -5.48
N ASP A 45 -3.86 3.90 -6.61
CA ASP A 45 -4.21 5.31 -6.73
C ASP A 45 -5.46 5.72 -5.92
N ASP A 46 -6.32 4.75 -5.56
CA ASP A 46 -7.45 4.95 -4.63
C ASP A 46 -7.04 4.93 -3.15
N VAL A 47 -5.76 4.66 -2.86
CA VAL A 47 -5.22 4.56 -1.50
C VAL A 47 -4.28 5.72 -1.21
N GLU A 48 -4.56 6.47 -0.14
CA GLU A 48 -3.59 7.43 0.37
C GLU A 48 -2.49 6.70 1.15
N MET A 49 -1.28 6.68 0.60
CA MET A 49 -0.13 5.95 1.16
C MET A 49 0.98 6.92 1.58
N TYR A 50 1.60 6.62 2.73
CA TYR A 50 2.76 7.32 3.26
C TYR A 50 3.89 6.35 3.55
N PHE A 51 5.12 6.74 3.23
CA PHE A 51 6.33 6.00 3.51
C PHE A 51 7.33 6.93 4.20
N GLN A 52 7.76 6.55 5.42
CA GLN A 52 8.69 7.35 6.24
C GLN A 52 8.28 8.82 6.40
N GLY A 53 6.98 9.10 6.53
CA GLY A 53 6.44 10.45 6.70
C GLY A 53 6.15 11.20 5.38
N TRP A 54 6.57 10.67 4.24
CA TRP A 54 6.34 11.27 2.93
C TRP A 54 5.19 10.60 2.21
N ARG A 55 4.33 11.40 1.56
CA ARG A 55 3.24 10.87 0.73
C ARG A 55 3.82 10.20 -0.52
N VAL A 56 3.45 8.95 -0.74
CA VAL A 56 3.82 8.20 -1.95
C VAL A 56 3.00 8.76 -3.13
N ARG A 57 3.68 9.02 -4.25
CA ARG A 57 3.05 9.44 -5.52
C ARG A 57 3.17 8.31 -6.52
N PHE A 58 2.04 7.88 -7.07
CA PHE A 58 2.03 6.85 -8.10
C PHE A 58 2.25 7.48 -9.49
N PRO A 59 3.03 6.83 -10.36
CA PRO A 59 3.39 7.38 -11.67
C PRO A 59 2.23 7.34 -12.68
N ALA A 60 1.25 6.45 -12.48
CA ALA A 60 0.10 6.29 -13.37
C ALA A 60 -1.16 5.84 -12.60
N ALA A 61 -2.33 6.17 -13.15
CA ALA A 61 -3.60 5.61 -12.68
C ALA A 61 -3.66 4.09 -12.89
N GLY A 62 -4.37 3.37 -12.02
CA GLY A 62 -4.45 1.91 -12.04
C GLY A 62 -3.12 1.22 -11.69
N THR A 63 -2.23 1.91 -10.95
CA THR A 63 -0.99 1.30 -10.47
C THR A 63 -1.33 0.13 -9.55
N LYS A 64 -0.85 -1.08 -9.88
CA LYS A 64 -1.17 -2.30 -9.11
C LYS A 64 -0.10 -2.70 -8.11
N GLN A 65 1.10 -2.20 -8.30
CA GLN A 65 2.25 -2.55 -7.51
C GLN A 65 3.19 -1.34 -7.40
N VAL A 66 3.70 -1.13 -6.19
CA VAL A 66 4.79 -0.18 -5.93
C VAL A 66 5.85 -0.86 -5.07
N GLN A 67 7.11 -0.60 -5.39
CA GLN A 67 8.22 -0.93 -4.50
C GLN A 67 8.69 0.36 -3.82
N LEU A 68 8.73 0.36 -2.50
CA LEU A 68 9.17 1.47 -1.68
C LEU A 68 10.64 1.23 -1.30
N LEU A 69 11.49 2.14 -1.76
CA LEU A 69 12.92 2.13 -1.52
C LEU A 69 13.29 3.38 -0.74
N GLU A 70 14.14 3.21 0.28
CA GLU A 70 14.79 4.34 0.92
C GLU A 70 15.84 4.91 -0.01
N VAL A 71 15.87 6.23 -0.16
CA VAL A 71 16.87 6.93 -0.96
C VAL A 71 17.84 7.55 0.03
N ASN A 72 19.08 7.05 0.05
CA ASN A 72 20.19 7.62 0.81
C ASN A 72 20.74 8.87 0.15
#